data_AF-A0AAD6ANE1-F1
#
_entry.id   AF-A0AAD6ANE1-F1
#
_cell.length_a   1.000
_cell.length_b   1.000
_cell.length_c   1.000
_cell.angle_alpha   90.00
_cell.angle_beta   90.00
_cell.angle_gamma   90.00
#
_symmetry.space_group_name_H-M   'P 1'
#
loop_
_entity.id
_entity.type
_entity.pdbx_description
1 polymer ?
#
loop_
_entity_poly.entity_id
_entity_poly.type
_entity_poly.pdbx_seq_one_letter_code
_entity_poly.pdbx_strand_id
1 'polypeptide(L)'
;MLQAKDVYIHKAVGVLQNTIQALSAYRDDFDQVKRTAQNLAERWGAQSEFTEIRKRRMKRHFDELSQDERLSDGESRFRINVFNASLDIINSQLSQRFTSMQNCRARKLDLSSVVDDFAERKARKINF
;
A
#
# COMPACT_ATOMS: atom_id res chain seq x y z
N MET A 1 -26.28 7.31 -24.22
CA MET A 1 -25.48 6.40 -23.36
C MET A 1 -24.01 6.85 -23.29
N LEU A 2 -23.72 8.06 -22.83
CA LEU A 2 -22.34 8.59 -22.76
C LEU A 2 -21.75 8.55 -21.33
N GLN A 3 -22.62 8.60 -20.31
CA GLN A 3 -22.23 8.66 -18.89
C GLN A 3 -21.72 7.34 -18.31
N ALA A 4 -21.99 6.19 -18.96
CA ALA A 4 -21.66 4.88 -18.41
C ALA A 4 -20.16 4.67 -18.18
N LYS A 5 -19.30 5.09 -19.12
CA LYS A 5 -17.83 4.89 -19.04
C LYS A 5 -17.19 5.67 -17.88
N ASP A 6 -17.69 6.87 -17.61
CA ASP A 6 -17.21 7.72 -16.51
C ASP A 6 -17.54 7.14 -15.13
N VAL A 7 -18.72 6.51 -15.00
CA VAL A 7 -19.15 5.82 -13.77
C VAL A 7 -18.21 4.66 -13.44
N TYR A 8 -17.71 3.93 -14.45
CA TYR A 8 -16.76 2.83 -14.23
C TYR A 8 -15.39 3.32 -13.75
N ILE A 9 -14.87 4.43 -14.27
CA ILE A 9 -13.56 4.97 -13.85
C ILE A 9 -13.63 5.46 -12.41
N HIS A 10 -14.68 6.19 -12.02
CA HIS A 10 -14.85 6.62 -10.63
C HIS A 10 -14.94 5.44 -9.67
N LYS A 11 -15.72 4.41 -10.03
CA LYS A 11 -15.83 3.19 -9.23
C LYS A 11 -14.49 2.46 -9.14
N ALA A 12 -13.74 2.36 -10.24
CA ALA A 12 -12.43 1.73 -10.25
C ALA A 12 -11.43 2.45 -9.34
N VAL A 13 -11.38 3.78 -9.37
CA VAL A 13 -10.53 4.55 -8.45
C VAL A 13 -10.93 4.33 -6.99
N GLY A 14 -12.23 4.26 -6.69
CA GLY A 14 -12.71 3.95 -5.34
C GLY A 14 -12.26 2.56 -4.87
N VAL A 15 -12.41 1.54 -5.72
CA VAL A 15 -11.96 0.17 -5.41
C VAL A 15 -10.45 0.14 -5.19
N LEU A 16 -9.66 0.79 -6.05
CA LEU A 16 -8.20 0.85 -5.90
C LEU A 16 -7.78 1.48 -4.57
N GLN A 17 -8.46 2.56 -4.16
CA GLN A 17 -8.16 3.24 -2.92
C GLN A 17 -8.50 2.38 -1.70
N ASN A 18 -9.64 1.68 -1.74
CA ASN A 18 -10.02 0.72 -0.71
C ASN A 18 -9.01 -0.44 -0.63
N THR A 19 -8.53 -0.94 -1.77
CA THR A 19 -7.51 -2.00 -1.80
C THR A 19 -6.19 -1.54 -1.18
N ILE A 20 -5.74 -0.32 -1.48
CA ILE A 20 -4.51 0.24 -0.87
C ILE A 20 -4.68 0.36 0.65
N GLN A 21 -5.83 0.84 1.12
CA GLN A 21 -6.13 0.91 2.55
C GLN A 21 -6.16 -0.47 3.21
N ALA A 22 -6.80 -1.45 2.57
CA ALA A 22 -6.86 -2.83 3.07
C ALA A 22 -5.46 -3.46 3.13
N LEU A 23 -4.62 -3.28 2.11
CA LEU A 23 -3.24 -3.78 2.11
C LEU A 23 -2.37 -3.09 3.16
N SER A 24 -2.64 -1.82 3.45
CA SER A 24 -1.94 -1.07 4.49
C SER A 24 -2.30 -1.61 5.88
N ALA A 25 -3.58 -1.88 6.14
CA ALA A 25 -4.05 -2.50 7.37
C ALA A 25 -3.53 -3.95 7.54
N TYR A 26 -3.46 -4.70 6.43
CA TYR A 26 -2.97 -6.09 6.42
C TYR A 26 -1.50 -6.23 6.88
N ARG A 27 -0.73 -5.14 6.85
CA ARG A 27 0.64 -5.10 7.40
C ARG A 27 0.67 -5.40 8.90
N ASP A 28 -0.35 -4.95 9.63
CA ASP A 28 -0.44 -5.11 11.09
C ASP A 28 -0.94 -6.51 11.48
N ASP A 29 -1.66 -7.19 10.57
CA ASP A 29 -2.26 -8.51 10.78
C ASP A 29 -1.29 -9.69 10.59
N PHE A 30 0.02 -9.44 10.53
CA PHE A 30 1.03 -10.48 10.30
C PHE A 30 0.86 -11.72 11.21
N ASP A 31 0.55 -11.52 12.48
CA ASP A 31 0.40 -12.62 13.46
C ASP A 31 -0.80 -13.53 13.13
N GLN A 32 -1.86 -12.98 12.55
CA GLN A 32 -3.03 -13.75 12.11
C GLN A 32 -2.69 -14.52 10.83
N VAL A 33 -2.01 -13.88 9.89
CA VAL A 33 -1.54 -14.51 8.66
C VAL A 33 -0.63 -15.69 8.97
N LYS A 34 0.33 -15.50 9.87
CA LYS A 34 1.21 -16.57 10.35
C LYS A 34 0.42 -17.73 10.92
N ARG A 35 -0.53 -17.48 11.83
CA ARG A 35 -1.37 -18.53 12.43
C ARG A 35 -2.16 -19.31 11.38
N THR A 36 -2.78 -18.62 10.41
CA THR A 36 -3.53 -19.28 9.34
C THR A 36 -2.63 -20.14 8.44
N ALA A 37 -1.42 -19.67 8.13
CA ALA A 37 -0.44 -20.41 7.35
C ALA A 37 0.09 -21.64 8.11
N GLN A 38 0.32 -21.52 9.43
CA GLN A 38 0.75 -22.63 10.29
C GLN A 38 -0.33 -23.71 10.36
N ASN A 39 -1.60 -23.32 10.60
CA ASN A 39 -2.73 -24.26 10.58
C ASN A 39 -2.86 -24.98 9.23
N LEU A 40 -2.61 -24.30 8.12
CA LEU A 40 -2.64 -24.91 6.79
C LEU A 40 -1.47 -25.88 6.58
N ALA A 41 -0.27 -25.50 7.00
CA ALA A 41 0.92 -26.35 6.93
C ALA A 41 0.76 -27.63 7.76
N GLU A 42 0.23 -27.52 8.98
CA GLU A 42 -0.09 -28.67 9.83
C GLU A 42 -1.07 -29.63 9.18
N ARG A 43 -2.13 -29.10 8.55
CA ARG A 43 -3.10 -29.90 7.78
C ARG A 43 -2.46 -30.66 6.61
N TRP A 44 -1.36 -30.14 6.07
CA TRP A 44 -0.62 -30.76 4.97
C TRP A 44 0.58 -31.58 5.45
N GLY A 45 0.81 -31.70 6.76
CA GLY A 45 1.94 -32.42 7.33
C GLY A 45 3.30 -31.76 7.10
N ALA A 46 3.33 -30.44 6.84
CA ALA A 46 4.55 -29.68 6.63
C ALA A 46 5.05 -29.04 7.93
N GLN A 47 6.37 -28.92 8.08
CA GLN A 47 6.99 -28.23 9.21
C GLN A 47 6.71 -26.71 9.11
N SER A 48 6.21 -26.13 10.21
CA SER A 48 5.71 -24.75 10.25
C SER A 48 6.57 -23.79 11.11
N GLU A 49 7.73 -24.27 11.57
CA GLU A 49 8.63 -23.55 12.49
C GLU A 49 9.83 -22.94 11.77
N PHE A 50 10.25 -21.76 12.22
CA PHE A 50 11.49 -21.15 11.75
C PHE A 50 12.70 -21.86 12.37
N THR A 51 13.68 -22.20 11.54
CA THR A 51 14.91 -22.83 12.02
C THR A 51 15.72 -21.85 12.87
N GLU A 52 15.93 -22.18 14.14
CA GLU A 52 16.83 -21.43 14.99
C GLU A 52 18.29 -21.74 14.64
N ILE A 53 19.01 -20.74 14.15
CA ILE A 53 20.44 -20.84 13.86
C ILE A 53 21.22 -20.11 14.96
N ARG A 54 22.25 -20.77 15.51
CA ARG A 54 23.13 -20.16 16.52
C ARG A 54 23.76 -18.88 15.98
N LYS A 55 23.50 -17.77 16.66
CA LYS A 55 24.09 -16.46 16.34
C LYS A 55 25.60 -16.50 16.63
N ARG A 56 26.41 -16.27 15.61
CA ARG A 56 27.86 -16.13 15.78
C ARG A 56 28.13 -14.77 16.42
N ARG A 57 28.75 -14.76 17.60
CA ARG A 57 29.19 -13.51 18.26
C ARG A 57 30.60 -13.18 17.81
N MET A 58 30.81 -11.94 17.37
CA MET A 58 32.13 -11.37 17.14
C MET A 58 32.54 -10.61 18.41
N LYS A 59 33.83 -10.64 18.77
CA LYS A 59 34.34 -9.79 19.86
C LYS A 59 34.25 -8.33 19.41
N ARG A 60 33.73 -7.46 20.28
CA ARG A 60 33.64 -6.01 20.07
C ARG A 60 34.64 -5.31 20.98
N HIS A 61 35.20 -4.18 20.53
CA HIS A 61 36.03 -3.32 21.38
C HIS A 61 35.14 -2.49 22.32
N PHE A 62 35.66 -2.14 23.49
CA PHE A 62 34.92 -1.45 24.55
C PHE A 62 34.30 -0.11 24.09
N ASP A 63 34.99 0.61 23.19
CA ASP A 63 34.55 1.91 22.68
C ASP A 63 33.94 1.84 21.27
N GLU A 64 33.62 0.65 20.77
CA GLU A 64 33.07 0.49 19.42
C GLU A 64 31.59 0.90 19.39
N LEU A 65 31.26 1.92 18.57
CA LEU A 65 29.89 2.34 18.34
C LEU A 65 29.05 1.15 17.80
N SER A 66 27.80 1.02 18.27
CA SER A 66 26.90 -0.02 17.76
C SER A 66 26.65 0.15 16.27
N GLN A 67 26.94 -0.91 15.49
CA GLN A 67 26.60 -0.98 14.08
C GLN A 67 25.16 -1.48 13.90
N ASP A 68 24.58 -1.25 12.73
CA ASP A 68 23.29 -1.84 12.34
C ASP A 68 23.36 -3.37 12.43
N GLU A 69 22.75 -3.93 13.47
CA GLU A 69 22.66 -5.37 13.65
C GLU A 69 21.60 -5.94 12.70
N ARG A 70 21.97 -6.98 11.95
CA ARG A 70 20.99 -7.73 11.18
C ARG A 70 19.99 -8.40 12.12
N LEU A 71 18.70 -8.34 11.75
CA LEU A 71 17.64 -9.10 12.41
C LEU A 71 18.06 -10.57 12.52
N SER A 72 18.19 -10.99 13.76
CA SER A 72 18.82 -12.25 14.10
C SER A 72 17.81 -13.36 14.37
N ASP A 73 16.54 -12.99 14.49
CA ASP A 73 15.39 -13.89 14.56
C ASP A 73 14.84 -14.16 13.14
N GLY A 74 14.57 -15.43 12.85
CA GLY A 74 14.10 -15.89 11.53
C GLY A 74 12.72 -15.34 11.18
N GLU A 75 11.85 -15.26 12.18
CA GLU A 75 10.50 -14.72 12.04
C GLU A 75 10.52 -13.22 11.74
N SER A 76 11.23 -12.44 12.56
CA SER A 76 11.40 -11.00 12.38
C SER A 76 12.02 -10.68 11.02
N ARG A 77 12.99 -11.50 10.59
CA ARG A 77 13.63 -11.36 9.27
C ARG A 77 12.64 -11.62 8.13
N PHE A 78 11.79 -12.64 8.24
CA PHE A 78 10.74 -12.91 7.26
C PHE A 78 9.69 -11.79 7.23
N ARG A 79 9.22 -11.37 8.42
CA ARG A 79 8.24 -10.28 8.57
C ARG A 79 8.70 -9.01 7.88
N ILE A 80 9.95 -8.59 8.12
CA ILE A 80 10.45 -7.32 7.60
C ILE A 80 10.88 -7.44 6.13
N ASN A 81 11.70 -8.44 5.79
CA ASN A 81 12.33 -8.49 4.46
C ASN A 81 11.45 -9.13 3.38
N VAL A 82 10.45 -9.93 3.76
CA VAL A 82 9.57 -10.62 2.80
C VAL A 82 8.17 -10.07 2.89
N PHE A 83 7.52 -10.21 4.05
CA PHE A 83 6.10 -9.85 4.19
C PHE A 83 5.87 -8.35 4.00
N ASN A 84 6.50 -7.51 4.83
CA ASN A 84 6.37 -6.06 4.74
C ASN A 84 6.91 -5.54 3.41
N ALA A 85 8.08 -6.01 2.98
CA ALA A 85 8.67 -5.60 1.71
C ALA A 85 7.75 -5.88 0.52
N SER A 86 7.08 -7.04 0.50
CA SER A 86 6.14 -7.38 -0.57
C SER A 86 4.92 -6.46 -0.57
N LEU A 87 4.35 -6.17 0.61
CA LEU A 87 3.23 -5.24 0.74
C LEU A 87 3.62 -3.81 0.32
N ASP A 88 4.80 -3.34 0.73
CA ASP A 88 5.32 -2.03 0.38
C ASP A 88 5.54 -1.91 -1.15
N ILE A 89 6.08 -2.96 -1.78
CA ILE A 89 6.22 -3.03 -3.25
C ILE A 89 4.84 -2.97 -3.92
N ILE A 90 3.88 -3.78 -3.47
CA ILE A 90 2.53 -3.81 -4.06
C ILE A 90 1.86 -2.45 -3.92
N ASN A 91 1.90 -1.85 -2.72
CA ASN A 91 1.31 -0.53 -2.47
C ASN A 91 1.97 0.56 -3.32
N SER A 92 3.31 0.54 -3.45
CA SER A 92 4.05 1.46 -4.29
C SER A 92 3.67 1.30 -5.77
N GLN A 93 3.62 0.06 -6.26
CA GLN A 93 3.24 -0.23 -7.65
C GLN A 93 1.79 0.16 -7.96
N LEU A 94 0.84 -0.14 -7.07
CA LEU A 94 -0.55 0.28 -7.23
C LEU A 94 -0.67 1.80 -7.23
N SER A 95 0.02 2.48 -6.33
CA SER A 95 0.00 3.95 -6.27
C SER A 95 0.56 4.54 -7.56
N GLN A 96 1.77 4.14 -7.98
CA GLN A 96 2.44 4.69 -9.16
C GLN A 96 1.69 4.41 -10.46
N ARG A 97 1.20 3.18 -10.66
CA ARG A 97 0.54 2.78 -11.93
C ARG A 97 -0.81 3.47 -12.13
N PHE A 98 -1.50 3.80 -11.03
CA PHE A 98 -2.85 4.37 -11.10
C PHE A 98 -2.92 5.87 -10.79
N THR A 99 -1.79 6.56 -10.59
CA THR A 99 -1.71 8.02 -10.41
C THR A 99 -2.47 8.78 -11.50
N SER A 100 -2.27 8.43 -12.77
CA SER A 100 -2.94 9.10 -13.89
C SER A 100 -4.46 8.93 -13.85
N MET A 101 -4.95 7.78 -13.40
CA MET A 101 -6.39 7.52 -13.26
C MET A 101 -6.99 8.33 -12.10
N GLN A 102 -6.25 8.49 -11.00
CA GLN A 102 -6.63 9.36 -9.89
C GLN A 102 -6.69 10.84 -10.33
N ASN A 103 -5.73 11.28 -11.14
CA ASN A 103 -5.68 12.65 -11.68
C ASN A 103 -6.84 12.96 -12.62
N CYS A 104 -7.30 11.99 -13.42
CA CYS A 104 -8.48 12.15 -14.28
C CYS A 104 -9.77 12.41 -13.48
N ARG A 105 -9.91 11.77 -12.31
CA ARG A 105 -11.01 12.04 -11.37
C ARG A 105 -10.90 13.45 -10.77
N ALA A 106 -9.69 13.89 -10.40
CA ALA A 106 -9.48 15.23 -9.82
C ALA A 106 -9.79 16.36 -10.82
N ARG A 107 -9.36 16.24 -12.08
CA ARG A 107 -9.63 17.26 -13.13
C ARG A 107 -11.11 17.43 -13.46
N LYS A 108 -11.93 16.39 -13.29
CA LYS A 108 -13.36 16.48 -13.56
C LYS A 108 -14.11 17.34 -12.54
N LEU A 109 -13.58 17.46 -11.33
CA LEU A 109 -14.08 18.39 -10.30
C LEU A 109 -13.76 19.85 -10.63
N ASP A 110 -12.81 20.11 -11.54
CA ASP A 110 -12.37 21.45 -11.92
C ASP A 110 -13.08 21.97 -13.18
N LEU A 111 -13.99 21.19 -13.77
CA LEU A 111 -14.79 21.65 -14.90
C LEU A 111 -15.97 22.50 -14.45
N SER A 112 -16.53 22.23 -13.25
CA SER A 112 -17.58 23.05 -12.66
C SER A 112 -17.07 24.44 -12.31
N SER A 113 -15.88 24.56 -11.71
CA SER A 113 -15.24 25.86 -11.43
C SER A 113 -14.97 26.66 -12.70
N VAL A 114 -14.58 26.01 -13.79
CA VAL A 114 -14.39 26.64 -15.11
C VAL A 114 -15.72 27.10 -15.73
N VAL A 115 -16.79 26.32 -15.57
CA VAL A 115 -18.14 26.69 -16.03
C VAL A 115 -18.71 27.83 -15.20
N ASP A 116 -18.49 27.82 -13.88
CA ASP A 116 -18.90 28.89 -12.96
C ASP A 116 -18.15 30.20 -13.26
N ASP A 117 -16.83 30.15 -13.47
CA ASP A 117 -16.04 31.33 -13.87
C ASP A 117 -16.48 31.86 -15.25
N PHE A 118 -16.85 30.97 -16.19
CA PHE A 118 -17.41 31.38 -17.47
C PHE A 118 -18.80 32.02 -17.34
N ALA A 119 -19.67 31.48 -16.48
CA ALA A 119 -20.99 32.01 -16.19
C ALA A 119 -20.90 33.40 -15.54
N GLU A 120 -19.99 33.59 -14.58
CA GLU A 120 -19.72 34.88 -13.93
C GLU A 120 -19.16 35.92 -14.90
N ARG A 121 -18.28 35.53 -15.81
CA ARG A 121 -17.76 36.42 -16.87
C ARG A 121 -18.85 36.83 -17.87
N LYS A 122 -19.79 35.93 -18.19
CA LYS A 122 -20.91 36.22 -19.08
C LYS A 122 -21.95 37.12 -18.40
N ALA A 123 -22.27 36.88 -17.13
CA ALA A 123 -23.18 37.73 -16.34
C ALA A 123 -22.69 39.18 -16.25
N ARG A 124 -21.38 39.40 -16.08
CA ARG A 124 -20.77 40.74 -16.05
C ARG A 124 -20.90 41.53 -17.36
N LYS A 125 -21.06 40.87 -18.50
CA LYS A 125 -21.22 41.53 -19.82
C LYS A 125 -22.65 41.91 -20.17
N ILE A 126 -23.65 41.37 -19.45
CA ILE A 126 -25.08 41.54 -19.77
C ILE A 126 -25.71 42.70 -18.97
N ASN A 127 -25.03 43.23 -17.94
CA ASN A 127 -25.47 44.42 -17.22
C ASN A 127 -25.10 45.70 -17.99
N PHE A 128 -25.94 46.09 -18.95
CA PHE A 128 -26.04 47.44 -19.51
C PHE A 128 -27.49 47.90 -19.42
#